data_AF-A0A4R9JGY2-F1
#
_entry.id   AF-A0A4R9JGY2-F1
#
_cell.length_a   1.000
_cell.length_b   1.000
_cell.length_c   1.000
_cell.angle_alpha   90.00
_cell.angle_beta   90.00
_cell.angle_gamma   90.00
#
_symmetry.space_group_name_H-M   'P 1'
#
loop_
_entity.id
_entity.type
_entity.pdbx_description
1 polymer ?
#
loop_
_entity_poly.entity_id
_entity_poly.type
_entity_poly.pdbx_seq_one_letter_code
_entity_poly.pdbx_strand_id
1 'polypeptide(L)'
;MINKLRTVYIRYKEIIWPTQRIENIEPTHLTKNALRNLLLVSGMYLLLYFFFFIIKYSVYQKYNDKVIADLSAKNSGTTLKYLNTYPGNVLYIYLSLIIFSILMILISYLISFLLETEKRKFPVHLAISLRSVATAFSVFPIVLIVNSVFPINENSGQFVTSLLVSSWIILAFASYILSVRNYIIDNEMIFGQPRRRSAIVWTIPFYLVLNFMFGVIFN
;
A
#
# COMPACT_ATOMS: atom_id res chain seq x y z
N MET A 1 8.88 28.22 -5.25
CA MET A 1 8.96 26.73 -5.20
C MET A 1 8.70 26.15 -3.81
N ILE A 2 9.17 26.81 -2.73
CA ILE A 2 8.97 26.41 -1.31
C ILE A 2 7.50 26.15 -0.93
N ASN A 3 6.54 26.90 -1.49
CA ASN A 3 5.12 26.76 -1.14
C ASN A 3 4.48 25.44 -1.64
N LYS A 4 4.92 24.90 -2.79
CA LYS A 4 4.32 23.67 -3.37
C LYS A 4 4.74 22.41 -2.60
N LEU A 5 6.01 22.31 -2.19
CA LEU A 5 6.52 21.20 -1.37
C LEU A 5 5.84 21.17 0.00
N ARG A 6 5.63 22.34 0.61
CA ARG A 6 4.90 22.45 1.87
C ARG A 6 3.46 21.94 1.72
N THR A 7 2.76 22.29 0.64
CA THR A 7 1.40 21.76 0.37
C THR A 7 1.39 20.23 0.23
N VAL A 8 2.35 19.65 -0.50
CA VAL A 8 2.46 18.19 -0.66
C VAL A 8 2.74 17.52 0.68
N TYR A 9 3.67 18.06 1.48
CA TYR A 9 3.98 17.56 2.81
C TYR A 9 2.77 17.59 3.75
N ILE A 10 2.07 18.73 3.84
CA ILE A 10 0.86 18.88 4.67
C ILE A 10 -0.18 17.84 4.24
N ARG A 11 -0.40 17.70 2.94
CA ARG A 11 -1.37 16.75 2.41
C ARG A 11 -0.99 15.30 2.68
N TYR A 12 0.29 14.95 2.57
CA TYR A 12 0.77 13.62 2.90
C TYR A 12 0.62 13.31 4.39
N LYS A 13 0.90 14.29 5.25
CA LYS A 13 0.63 14.21 6.70
C LYS A 13 -0.86 13.98 6.98
N GLU A 14 -1.76 14.66 6.25
CA GLU A 14 -3.21 14.45 6.37
C GLU A 14 -3.67 13.07 5.91
N ILE A 15 -2.96 12.42 4.98
CA ILE A 15 -3.23 11.03 4.59
C ILE A 15 -2.84 10.07 5.72
N ILE A 16 -1.66 10.23 6.30
CA ILE A 16 -1.17 9.39 7.41
C ILE A 16 -2.01 9.61 8.67
N TRP A 17 -2.32 10.87 8.95
CA TRP A 17 -2.95 11.29 10.19
C TRP A 17 -4.02 12.34 9.92
N PRO A 18 -5.21 11.92 9.46
CA PRO A 18 -6.29 12.85 9.23
C PRO A 18 -6.74 13.44 10.57
N THR A 19 -6.62 14.77 10.70
CA THR A 19 -7.05 15.54 11.87
C THR A 19 -8.34 16.31 11.63
N GLN A 20 -8.77 16.42 10.37
CA GLN A 20 -9.95 17.18 9.97
C GLN A 20 -11.14 16.24 9.76
N ARG A 21 -12.30 16.66 10.27
CA ARG A 21 -13.56 15.93 10.08
C ARG A 21 -13.98 15.99 8.61
N ILE A 22 -14.54 14.89 8.11
CA ILE A 22 -15.21 14.86 6.81
C ILE A 22 -16.64 15.40 7.02
N GLU A 23 -16.79 16.72 7.08
CA GLU A 23 -18.12 17.35 7.22
C GLU A 23 -18.68 17.74 5.85
N ASN A 24 -19.91 17.29 5.55
CA ASN A 24 -20.73 17.76 4.43
C ASN A 24 -20.07 17.76 3.05
N ILE A 25 -19.31 16.71 2.72
CA ILE A 25 -18.69 16.56 1.40
C ILE A 25 -19.56 15.66 0.52
N GLU A 26 -19.90 16.13 -0.69
CA GLU A 26 -20.55 15.28 -1.69
C GLU A 26 -19.78 13.98 -1.93
N PRO A 27 -20.44 12.81 -2.08
CA PRO A 27 -19.76 11.52 -2.27
C PRO A 27 -18.78 11.50 -3.43
N THR A 28 -19.08 12.23 -4.51
CA THR A 28 -18.23 12.42 -5.70
C THR A 28 -16.92 13.12 -5.34
N HIS A 29 -16.99 14.20 -4.57
CA HIS A 29 -15.83 14.94 -4.11
C HIS A 29 -14.99 14.12 -3.13
N LEU A 30 -15.63 13.36 -2.24
CA LEU A 30 -14.94 12.46 -1.32
C LEU A 30 -14.15 11.38 -2.08
N THR A 31 -14.77 10.74 -3.08
CA THR A 31 -14.13 9.72 -3.94
C THR A 31 -12.96 10.30 -4.72
N LYS A 32 -13.14 11.47 -5.35
CA LYS A 32 -12.08 12.17 -6.08
C LYS A 32 -10.89 12.49 -5.18
N ASN A 33 -11.16 12.94 -3.95
CA ASN A 33 -10.13 13.25 -2.97
C ASN A 33 -9.37 11.99 -2.52
N ALA A 34 -10.09 10.89 -2.27
CA ALA A 34 -9.52 9.59 -1.92
C ALA A 34 -8.62 9.03 -3.02
N LEU A 35 -9.09 9.05 -4.28
CA LEU A 35 -8.32 8.63 -5.44
C LEU A 35 -7.05 9.48 -5.61
N ARG A 36 -7.18 10.81 -5.47
CA ARG A 36 -6.03 11.72 -5.52
C ARG A 36 -4.99 11.39 -4.44
N ASN A 37 -5.43 11.03 -3.24
CA ASN A 37 -4.54 10.65 -2.14
C ASN A 37 -3.82 9.32 -2.44
N LEU A 38 -4.53 8.32 -2.96
CA LEU A 38 -3.94 7.05 -3.38
C LEU A 38 -2.90 7.26 -4.50
N LEU A 39 -3.23 8.08 -5.50
CA LEU A 39 -2.31 8.44 -6.59
C LEU A 39 -1.10 9.22 -6.09
N LEU A 40 -1.27 10.12 -5.10
CA LEU A 40 -0.15 10.85 -4.50
C LEU A 40 0.83 9.90 -3.82
N VAL A 41 0.33 9.00 -2.98
CA VAL A 41 1.16 8.02 -2.26
C VAL A 41 1.87 7.08 -3.25
N SER A 42 1.12 6.55 -4.23
CA SER A 42 1.66 5.65 -5.25
C SER A 42 2.68 6.36 -6.13
N GLY A 43 2.40 7.59 -6.54
CA GLY A 43 3.31 8.42 -7.34
C GLY A 43 4.60 8.77 -6.58
N MET A 44 4.51 9.08 -5.29
CA MET A 44 5.70 9.29 -4.44
C MET A 44 6.55 8.03 -4.34
N TYR A 45 5.92 6.86 -4.15
CA TYR A 45 6.62 5.58 -4.16
C TYR A 45 7.34 5.34 -5.49
N LEU A 46 6.65 5.53 -6.62
CA LEU A 46 7.23 5.36 -7.96
C LEU A 46 8.40 6.31 -8.20
N LEU A 47 8.27 7.59 -7.85
CA LEU A 47 9.34 8.57 -8.02
C LEU A 47 10.57 8.21 -7.19
N LEU A 48 10.38 7.83 -5.93
CA LEU A 48 11.48 7.37 -5.08
C LEU A 48 12.11 6.08 -5.63
N TYR A 49 11.30 5.18 -6.18
CA TYR A 49 11.76 3.94 -6.77
C TYR A 49 12.68 4.20 -7.95
N PHE A 50 12.24 5.01 -8.91
CA PHE A 50 13.08 5.37 -10.06
C PHE A 50 14.33 6.14 -9.64
N PHE A 51 14.22 7.02 -8.64
CA PHE A 51 15.36 7.74 -8.08
C PHE A 51 16.42 6.77 -7.52
N PHE A 52 16.02 5.81 -6.67
CA PHE A 52 16.95 4.81 -6.15
C PHE A 52 17.50 3.89 -7.25
N PHE A 53 16.66 3.50 -8.22
CA PHE A 53 17.10 2.71 -9.36
C PHE A 53 18.21 3.42 -10.15
N ILE A 54 18.06 4.71 -10.43
CA ILE A 54 19.07 5.51 -11.15
C ILE A 54 20.36 5.63 -10.31
N ILE A 55 20.23 5.98 -9.03
CA ILE A 55 21.41 6.18 -8.16
C ILE A 55 22.18 4.88 -7.94
N LYS A 56 21.48 3.76 -7.79
CA LYS A 56 22.07 2.43 -7.54
C LYS A 56 21.99 1.52 -8.76
N TYR A 57 22.03 2.11 -9.97
CA TYR A 57 21.83 1.37 -11.22
C TYR A 57 22.75 0.16 -11.35
N SER A 58 24.03 0.31 -11.02
CA SER A 58 25.01 -0.80 -11.09
C SER A 58 24.66 -1.97 -10.17
N VAL A 59 24.05 -1.71 -9.01
CA VAL A 59 23.62 -2.75 -8.05
C VAL A 59 22.38 -3.47 -8.59
N TYR A 60 21.39 -2.71 -9.04
CA TYR A 60 20.16 -3.28 -9.61
C TYR A 60 20.41 -4.02 -10.93
N GLN A 61 21.38 -3.59 -11.74
CA GLN A 61 21.76 -4.32 -12.94
C GLN A 61 22.37 -5.68 -12.62
N LYS A 62 23.29 -5.77 -11.65
CA LYS A 62 23.82 -7.06 -11.19
C LYS A 62 22.72 -7.99 -10.66
N TYR A 63 21.73 -7.42 -9.98
CA TYR A 63 20.56 -8.18 -9.52
C TYR A 63 19.73 -8.68 -10.71
N ASN A 64 19.46 -7.82 -11.70
CA ASN A 64 18.75 -8.20 -12.92
C ASN A 64 19.45 -9.34 -13.66
N ASP A 65 20.77 -9.28 -13.80
CA ASP A 65 21.54 -10.30 -14.50
C ASP A 65 21.42 -11.66 -13.79
N LYS A 66 21.48 -11.68 -12.45
CA LYS A 66 21.23 -12.89 -11.64
C LYS A 66 19.81 -13.44 -11.84
N VAL A 67 18.79 -12.58 -11.77
CA VAL A 67 17.38 -12.98 -11.96
C VAL A 67 17.14 -13.53 -13.37
N ILE A 68 17.72 -12.91 -14.39
CA ILE A 68 17.60 -13.37 -15.78
C ILE A 68 18.27 -14.74 -15.94
N ALA A 69 19.43 -14.95 -15.34
CA ALA A 69 20.12 -16.24 -15.37
C ALA A 69 19.26 -17.34 -14.73
N ASP A 70 18.74 -17.10 -13.52
CA ASP A 70 17.88 -18.05 -12.80
C ASP A 70 16.59 -18.38 -13.57
N LEU A 71 15.91 -17.37 -14.12
CA LEU A 71 14.68 -17.57 -14.89
C LEU A 71 14.94 -18.24 -16.24
N SER A 72 16.11 -18.02 -16.84
CA SER A 72 16.52 -18.72 -18.06
C SER A 72 16.80 -20.19 -17.78
N ALA A 73 17.43 -20.52 -16.65
CA ALA A 73 17.61 -21.90 -16.21
C ALA A 73 16.27 -22.63 -15.98
N LYS A 74 15.22 -21.88 -15.60
CA LYS A 74 13.85 -22.40 -15.44
C LYS A 74 12.99 -22.36 -16.71
N ASN A 75 13.58 -22.13 -17.90
CA ASN A 75 12.86 -22.00 -19.18
C ASN A 75 11.68 -21.01 -19.13
N SER A 76 11.80 -19.95 -18.32
CA SER A 76 10.74 -18.95 -18.17
C SER A 76 10.64 -18.03 -19.39
N GLY A 77 9.41 -17.65 -19.75
CA GLY A 77 9.14 -16.75 -20.86
C GLY A 77 9.67 -15.32 -20.66
N THR A 78 9.86 -14.59 -21.77
CA THR A 78 10.42 -13.22 -21.79
C THR A 78 9.63 -12.23 -20.95
N THR A 79 8.29 -12.34 -20.93
CA THR A 79 7.42 -11.49 -20.10
C THR A 79 7.70 -11.68 -18.62
N LEU A 80 7.88 -12.92 -18.15
CA LEU A 80 8.18 -13.21 -16.76
C LEU A 80 9.55 -12.65 -16.36
N LYS A 81 10.54 -12.75 -17.26
CA LYS A 81 11.87 -12.15 -17.06
C LYS A 81 11.76 -10.64 -16.88
N TYR A 82 11.07 -9.95 -17.78
CA TYR A 82 10.88 -8.50 -17.69
C TYR A 82 10.19 -8.07 -16.39
N LEU A 83 9.10 -8.75 -16.02
CA LEU A 83 8.32 -8.44 -14.81
C LEU A 83 9.07 -8.72 -13.50
N ASN A 84 10.14 -9.51 -13.51
CA ASN A 84 10.96 -9.79 -12.32
C ASN A 84 12.25 -8.93 -12.25
N THR A 85 12.56 -8.19 -13.31
CA THR A 85 13.73 -7.30 -13.37
C THR A 85 13.36 -5.85 -13.11
N TYR A 86 14.29 -5.08 -12.57
CA TYR A 86 14.17 -3.62 -12.43
C TYR A 86 14.32 -2.94 -13.81
N PRO A 87 13.50 -1.94 -14.16
CA PRO A 87 12.36 -1.41 -13.41
C PRO A 87 11.02 -2.11 -13.74
N GLY A 88 10.98 -3.14 -14.58
CA GLY A 88 9.75 -3.82 -15.02
C GLY A 88 8.90 -4.38 -13.88
N ASN A 89 9.53 -4.84 -12.79
CA ASN A 89 8.88 -5.26 -11.54
C ASN A 89 8.02 -4.18 -10.87
N VAL A 90 8.21 -2.90 -11.18
CA VAL A 90 7.31 -1.82 -10.75
C VAL A 90 5.89 -2.04 -11.23
N LEU A 91 5.72 -2.53 -12.46
CA LEU A 91 4.38 -2.80 -13.02
C LEU A 91 3.67 -3.88 -12.22
N TYR A 92 4.37 -4.95 -11.85
CA TYR A 92 3.83 -6.00 -11.00
C TYR A 92 3.42 -5.47 -9.62
N ILE A 93 4.28 -4.64 -8.99
CA ILE A 93 3.96 -4.01 -7.70
C ILE A 93 2.70 -3.13 -7.84
N TYR A 94 2.63 -2.29 -8.88
CA TYR A 94 1.50 -1.39 -9.08
C TYR A 94 0.19 -2.14 -9.36
N LEU A 95 0.22 -3.19 -10.20
CA LEU A 95 -0.93 -4.06 -10.43
C LEU A 95 -1.38 -4.76 -9.14
N SER A 96 -0.43 -5.25 -8.35
CA SER A 96 -0.70 -5.86 -7.04
C SER A 96 -1.40 -4.88 -6.09
N LEU A 97 -1.01 -3.60 -6.10
CA LEU A 97 -1.67 -2.56 -5.30
C LEU A 97 -3.08 -2.22 -5.79
N ILE A 98 -3.31 -2.22 -7.11
CA ILE A 98 -4.66 -2.06 -7.67
C ILE A 98 -5.55 -3.23 -7.24
N ILE A 99 -5.07 -4.47 -7.40
CA ILE A 99 -5.79 -5.68 -6.99
C ILE A 99 -6.10 -5.62 -5.50
N PHE A 100 -5.11 -5.31 -4.66
CA PHE A 100 -5.31 -5.13 -3.22
C PHE A 100 -6.41 -4.10 -2.94
N SER A 101 -6.37 -2.94 -3.59
CA SER A 101 -7.35 -1.87 -3.40
C SER A 101 -8.76 -2.34 -3.75
N ILE A 102 -8.94 -2.96 -4.91
CA ILE A 102 -10.23 -3.47 -5.40
C ILE A 102 -10.78 -4.54 -4.44
N LEU A 103 -9.96 -5.52 -4.07
CA LEU A 103 -10.37 -6.58 -3.16
C LEU A 103 -10.74 -6.02 -1.77
N MET A 104 -9.95 -5.09 -1.24
CA MET A 104 -10.27 -4.41 0.02
C MET A 104 -11.62 -3.71 -0.06
N ILE A 105 -11.92 -2.97 -1.13
CA ILE A 105 -13.21 -2.29 -1.32
C ILE A 105 -14.35 -3.30 -1.35
N LEU A 106 -14.26 -4.31 -2.22
CA LEU A 106 -15.35 -5.26 -2.47
C LEU A 106 -15.63 -6.14 -1.25
N ILE A 107 -14.59 -6.72 -0.64
CA ILE A 107 -14.74 -7.63 0.50
C ILE A 107 -15.19 -6.86 1.74
N SER A 108 -14.63 -5.67 2.01
CA SER A 108 -15.11 -4.85 3.12
C SER A 108 -16.55 -4.37 2.91
N TYR A 109 -16.96 -4.10 1.66
CA TYR A 109 -18.34 -3.72 1.36
C TYR A 109 -19.29 -4.90 1.59
N LEU A 110 -18.92 -6.10 1.14
CA LEU A 110 -19.69 -7.31 1.40
C LEU A 110 -19.86 -7.57 2.90
N ILE A 111 -18.76 -7.48 3.67
CA ILE A 111 -18.80 -7.68 5.13
C ILE A 111 -19.60 -6.58 5.82
N SER A 112 -19.59 -5.35 5.29
CA SER A 112 -20.40 -4.26 5.83
C SER A 112 -21.90 -4.55 5.78
N PHE A 113 -22.39 -5.27 4.76
CA PHE A 113 -23.80 -5.69 4.72
C PHE A 113 -24.18 -6.67 5.83
N LEU A 114 -23.22 -7.46 6.33
CA LEU A 114 -23.48 -8.50 7.32
C LEU A 114 -23.38 -7.97 8.76
N LEU A 115 -22.50 -7.02 9.01
CA LEU A 115 -22.13 -6.61 10.37
C LEU A 115 -22.68 -5.24 10.78
N GLU A 116 -23.28 -4.50 9.87
CA GLU A 116 -23.61 -3.10 10.09
C GLU A 116 -25.09 -2.79 9.97
N THR A 117 -25.51 -1.79 10.74
CA THR A 117 -26.91 -1.44 10.94
C THR A 117 -27.45 -0.50 9.87
N GLU A 118 -26.59 0.31 9.24
CA GLU A 118 -27.00 1.29 8.24
C GLU A 118 -26.64 0.83 6.82
N LYS A 119 -27.57 1.04 5.89
CA LYS A 119 -27.30 0.77 4.48
C LYS A 119 -26.29 1.78 3.93
N ARG A 120 -25.12 1.28 3.55
CA ARG A 120 -24.05 2.10 2.98
C ARG A 120 -24.21 2.30 1.48
N LYS A 121 -24.21 3.58 1.08
CA LYS A 121 -24.04 3.95 -0.34
C LYS A 121 -22.62 3.55 -0.77
N PHE A 122 -22.52 2.71 -1.80
CA PHE A 122 -21.24 2.23 -2.34
C PHE A 122 -20.20 3.34 -2.60
N PRO A 123 -20.57 4.51 -3.19
CA PRO A 123 -19.58 5.58 -3.43
C PRO A 123 -18.91 6.11 -2.15
N VAL A 124 -19.64 6.15 -1.04
CA VAL A 124 -19.10 6.62 0.24
C VAL A 124 -18.16 5.56 0.82
N HIS A 125 -18.58 4.28 0.80
CA HIS A 125 -17.73 3.16 1.24
C HIS A 125 -16.45 3.04 0.41
N LEU A 126 -16.56 3.20 -0.91
CA LEU A 126 -15.43 3.26 -1.84
C LEU A 126 -14.42 4.32 -1.41
N ALA A 127 -14.89 5.54 -1.11
CA ALA A 127 -14.00 6.64 -0.76
C ALA A 127 -13.31 6.44 0.60
N ILE A 128 -14.03 5.94 1.61
CA ILE A 128 -13.47 5.60 2.93
C ILE A 128 -12.42 4.49 2.80
N SER A 129 -12.75 3.45 2.02
CA SER A 129 -11.84 2.33 1.77
C SER A 129 -10.58 2.80 1.04
N LEU A 130 -10.70 3.61 -0.01
CA LEU A 130 -9.56 4.16 -0.74
C LEU A 130 -8.67 5.04 0.13
N ARG A 131 -9.25 5.87 1.03
CA ARG A 131 -8.47 6.65 2.01
C ARG A 131 -7.69 5.75 2.96
N SER A 132 -8.33 4.69 3.45
CA SER A 132 -7.72 3.72 4.36
C SER A 132 -6.61 2.92 3.67
N VAL A 133 -6.80 2.52 2.41
CA VAL A 133 -5.76 1.89 1.57
C VAL A 133 -4.60 2.86 1.30
N ALA A 134 -4.88 4.12 0.95
CA ALA A 134 -3.83 5.13 0.75
C ALA A 134 -2.99 5.33 2.03
N THR A 135 -3.64 5.24 3.20
CA THR A 135 -2.97 5.27 4.50
C THR A 135 -2.09 4.04 4.70
N ALA A 136 -2.59 2.84 4.38
CA ALA A 136 -1.79 1.61 4.43
C ALA A 136 -0.53 1.72 3.56
N PHE A 137 -0.67 2.23 2.33
CA PHE A 137 0.43 2.37 1.38
C PHE A 137 1.36 3.55 1.68
N SER A 138 0.98 4.47 2.56
CA SER A 138 1.84 5.59 2.96
C SER A 138 3.15 5.12 3.62
N VAL A 139 3.20 3.89 4.12
CA VAL A 139 4.42 3.32 4.71
C VAL A 139 5.42 2.85 3.62
N PHE A 140 4.97 2.63 2.38
CA PHE A 140 5.79 2.04 1.31
C PHE A 140 7.02 2.87 0.93
N PRO A 141 6.96 4.21 0.83
CA PRO A 141 8.15 5.04 0.68
C PRO A 141 9.23 4.77 1.72
N ILE A 142 8.85 4.50 2.98
CA ILE A 142 9.80 4.18 4.06
C ILE A 142 10.39 2.78 3.83
N VAL A 143 9.57 1.79 3.50
CA VAL A 143 10.03 0.42 3.16
C VAL A 143 11.07 0.47 2.03
N LEU A 144 10.81 1.26 1.00
CA LEU A 144 11.72 1.42 -0.13
C LEU A 144 13.06 2.04 0.29
N ILE A 145 13.05 3.07 1.14
CA ILE A 145 14.28 3.67 1.67
C ILE A 145 15.05 2.64 2.48
N VAL A 146 14.38 1.92 3.38
CA VAL A 146 15.00 0.89 4.22
C VAL A 146 15.63 -0.22 3.36
N ASN A 147 14.90 -0.74 2.37
CA ASN A 147 15.40 -1.77 1.44
C ASN A 147 16.54 -1.29 0.56
N SER A 148 16.51 -0.01 0.18
CA SER A 148 17.56 0.58 -0.64
C SER A 148 18.83 0.84 0.17
N VAL A 149 18.72 1.24 1.43
CA VAL A 149 19.86 1.53 2.31
C VAL A 149 20.50 0.24 2.84
N PHE A 150 19.70 -0.78 3.19
CA PHE A 150 20.15 -2.07 3.73
C PHE A 150 19.80 -3.22 2.78
N PRO A 151 20.44 -3.32 1.59
CA PRO A 151 20.14 -4.40 0.66
C PRO A 151 20.64 -5.74 1.22
N ILE A 152 19.77 -6.76 1.26
CA ILE A 152 20.21 -8.14 1.50
C ILE A 152 21.09 -8.57 0.33
N ASN A 153 22.31 -8.98 0.63
CA ASN A 153 23.21 -9.65 -0.30
C ASN A 153 23.70 -10.97 0.32
N GLU A 154 24.36 -11.80 -0.49
CA GLU A 154 24.93 -13.08 -0.05
C GLU A 154 25.95 -12.92 1.10
N ASN A 155 26.49 -11.70 1.29
CA ASN A 155 27.43 -11.35 2.36
C ASN A 155 26.75 -10.71 3.59
N SER A 156 25.42 -10.60 3.60
CA SER A 156 24.70 -9.95 4.70
C SER A 156 24.69 -10.89 5.88
N GLY A 157 25.43 -10.52 6.93
CA GLY A 157 25.43 -11.26 8.19
C GLY A 157 24.03 -11.38 8.79
N GLN A 158 23.80 -12.43 9.59
CA GLN A 158 22.51 -12.71 10.23
C GLN A 158 21.89 -11.50 10.96
N PHE A 159 22.74 -10.64 11.54
CA PHE A 159 22.32 -9.42 12.21
C PHE A 159 21.62 -8.42 11.28
N VAL A 160 22.19 -8.13 10.10
CA VAL A 160 21.62 -7.18 9.13
C VAL A 160 20.30 -7.71 8.58
N THR A 161 20.25 -9.01 8.27
CA THR A 161 19.02 -9.68 7.82
C THR A 161 17.94 -9.61 8.90
N SER A 162 18.29 -9.87 10.16
CA SER A 162 17.34 -9.81 11.29
C SER A 162 16.81 -8.40 11.53
N LEU A 163 17.66 -7.38 11.44
CA LEU A 163 17.25 -5.97 11.52
C LEU A 163 16.29 -5.59 10.40
N LEU A 164 16.59 -6.01 9.16
CA LEU A 164 15.74 -5.72 8.03
C LEU A 164 14.37 -6.39 8.15
N VAL A 165 14.33 -7.68 8.50
CA VAL A 165 13.08 -8.41 8.74
C VAL A 165 12.27 -7.76 9.86
N SER A 166 12.92 -7.37 10.97
CA SER A 166 12.26 -6.68 12.08
C SER A 166 11.67 -5.34 11.63
N SER A 167 12.39 -4.59 10.79
CA SER A 167 11.90 -3.32 10.24
C SER A 167 10.66 -3.53 9.36
N TRP A 168 10.62 -4.59 8.54
CA TRP A 168 9.46 -4.93 7.73
C TRP A 168 8.24 -5.29 8.58
N ILE A 169 8.44 -6.05 9.64
CA ILE A 169 7.38 -6.40 10.59
C ILE A 169 6.81 -5.13 11.24
N ILE A 170 7.67 -4.24 11.73
CA ILE A 170 7.24 -2.98 12.35
C ILE A 170 6.46 -2.11 11.34
N LEU A 171 6.96 -1.98 10.11
CA LEU A 171 6.31 -1.20 9.06
C LEU A 171 4.97 -1.83 8.62
N ALA A 172 4.87 -3.15 8.56
CA ALA A 172 3.63 -3.86 8.28
C ALA A 172 2.59 -3.63 9.38
N PHE A 173 2.98 -3.73 10.66
CA PHE A 173 2.10 -3.42 11.79
C PHE A 173 1.66 -1.94 11.77
N ALA A 174 2.58 -1.01 11.52
CA ALA A 174 2.25 0.41 11.43
C ALA A 174 1.24 0.67 10.30
N SER A 175 1.46 0.09 9.12
CA SER A 175 0.55 0.17 7.97
C SER A 175 -0.86 -0.33 8.31
N TYR A 176 -0.94 -1.52 8.92
CA TYR A 176 -2.20 -2.10 9.37
C TYR A 176 -2.91 -1.21 10.39
N ILE A 177 -2.24 -0.84 11.50
CA ILE A 177 -2.82 -0.06 12.59
C ILE A 177 -3.33 1.30 12.08
N LEU A 178 -2.53 2.01 11.28
CA LEU A 178 -2.92 3.30 10.72
C LEU A 178 -4.13 3.17 9.78
N SER A 179 -4.17 2.13 8.94
CA SER A 179 -5.28 1.91 8.01
C SER A 179 -6.59 1.57 8.75
N VAL A 180 -6.55 0.69 9.75
CA VAL A 180 -7.71 0.33 10.59
C VAL A 180 -8.23 1.56 11.32
N ARG A 181 -7.31 2.32 11.95
CA ARG A 181 -7.67 3.56 12.65
C ARG A 181 -8.38 4.53 11.72
N ASN A 182 -7.85 4.76 10.51
CA ASN A 182 -8.45 5.70 9.58
C ASN A 182 -9.84 5.23 9.13
N TYR A 183 -10.00 3.94 8.84
CA TYR A 183 -11.28 3.35 8.49
C TYR A 183 -12.32 3.51 9.61
N ILE A 184 -11.92 3.27 10.86
CA ILE A 184 -12.79 3.45 12.04
C ILE A 184 -13.25 4.90 12.16
N ILE A 185 -12.30 5.85 12.10
CA ILE A 185 -12.59 7.27 12.26
C ILE A 185 -13.54 7.76 11.17
N ASP A 186 -13.26 7.44 9.91
CA ASP A 186 -14.09 7.87 8.79
C ASP A 186 -15.51 7.27 8.88
N ASN A 187 -15.67 6.01 9.31
CA ASN A 187 -16.98 5.38 9.48
C ASN A 187 -17.76 5.88 10.70
N GLU A 188 -17.09 6.13 11.83
CA GLU A 188 -17.71 6.75 13.00
C GLU A 188 -18.22 8.15 12.66
N MET A 189 -17.45 8.93 11.91
CA MET A 189 -17.82 10.30 11.54
C MET A 189 -18.97 10.37 10.53
N ILE A 190 -19.01 9.47 9.55
CA ILE A 190 -19.99 9.53 8.45
C ILE A 190 -21.28 8.78 8.80
N PHE A 191 -21.19 7.64 9.47
CA PHE A 191 -22.32 6.73 9.73
C PHE A 191 -22.61 6.51 11.22
N GLY A 192 -21.92 7.21 12.13
CA GLY A 192 -22.11 7.01 13.57
C GLY A 192 -21.82 5.59 14.06
N GLN A 193 -21.04 4.81 13.30
CA GLN A 193 -20.92 3.38 13.55
C GLN A 193 -20.05 3.07 14.79
N PRO A 194 -20.40 2.05 15.60
CA PRO A 194 -19.53 1.57 16.67
C PRO A 194 -18.15 1.14 16.17
N ARG A 195 -17.10 1.75 16.74
CA ARG A 195 -15.68 1.52 16.36
C ARG A 195 -15.29 0.05 16.22
N ARG A 196 -15.76 -0.80 17.15
CA ARG A 196 -15.44 -2.23 17.14
C ARG A 196 -15.93 -2.93 15.88
N ARG A 197 -17.11 -2.56 15.37
CA ARG A 197 -17.67 -3.17 14.15
C ARG A 197 -16.89 -2.73 12.92
N SER A 198 -16.59 -1.42 12.80
CA SER A 198 -15.75 -0.90 11.71
C SER A 198 -14.36 -1.55 11.71
N ALA A 199 -13.78 -1.77 12.90
CA ALA A 199 -12.50 -2.47 13.03
C ALA A 199 -12.54 -3.90 12.46
N ILE A 200 -13.61 -4.66 12.76
CA ILE A 200 -13.81 -6.02 12.25
C ILE A 200 -14.00 -6.00 10.74
N VAL A 201 -14.85 -5.09 10.25
CA VAL A 201 -15.16 -4.92 8.82
C VAL A 201 -13.92 -4.55 8.01
N TRP A 202 -12.91 -3.91 8.60
CA TRP A 202 -11.63 -3.64 7.93
C TRP A 202 -10.61 -4.76 8.11
N THR A 203 -10.49 -5.29 9.33
CA THR A 203 -9.45 -6.25 9.69
C THR A 203 -9.62 -7.58 8.96
N ILE A 204 -10.85 -8.09 8.86
CA ILE A 204 -11.11 -9.37 8.18
C ILE A 204 -10.73 -9.29 6.70
N PRO A 205 -11.21 -8.31 5.90
CA PRO A 205 -10.74 -8.14 4.54
C PRO A 205 -9.23 -7.95 4.46
N PHE A 206 -8.64 -7.13 5.32
CA PHE A 206 -7.19 -6.88 5.28
C PHE A 206 -6.41 -8.18 5.41
N TYR A 207 -6.77 -9.03 6.38
CA TYR A 207 -6.16 -10.33 6.55
C TYR A 207 -6.43 -11.28 5.38
N LEU A 208 -7.68 -11.36 4.90
CA LEU A 208 -8.05 -12.24 3.78
C LEU A 208 -7.33 -11.84 2.48
N VAL A 209 -7.26 -10.55 2.17
CA VAL A 209 -6.59 -10.04 0.97
C VAL A 209 -5.09 -10.27 1.06
N LEU A 210 -4.47 -10.02 2.22
CA LEU A 210 -3.05 -10.35 2.40
C LEU A 210 -2.80 -11.85 2.22
N ASN A 211 -3.62 -12.71 2.84
CA ASN A 211 -3.47 -14.16 2.68
C ASN A 211 -3.71 -14.61 1.24
N PHE A 212 -4.64 -13.99 0.51
CA PHE A 212 -4.81 -14.26 -0.92
C PHE A 212 -3.56 -13.86 -1.71
N MET A 213 -3.03 -12.65 -1.48
CA MET A 213 -1.84 -12.18 -2.19
C MET A 213 -0.60 -13.01 -1.88
N PHE A 214 -0.39 -13.42 -0.63
CA PHE A 214 0.73 -14.30 -0.25
C PHE A 214 0.48 -15.75 -0.62
N GLY A 215 -0.75 -16.27 -0.48
CA GLY A 215 -1.11 -17.65 -0.78
C GLY A 215 -1.03 -17.98 -2.26
N VAL A 216 -1.28 -17.02 -3.15
CA VAL A 216 -1.01 -17.13 -4.59
C VAL A 216 0.49 -17.12 -4.91
N ILE A 217 1.34 -16.64 -3.99
CA ILE A 217 2.80 -16.64 -4.15
C ILE A 217 3.43 -17.96 -3.66
N PHE A 218 2.79 -18.65 -2.70
CA PHE A 218 3.34 -19.86 -2.06
C PHE A 218 2.73 -21.19 -2.54
N ASN A 219 1.66 -21.15 -3.35
CA ASN A 219 1.08 -22.30 -4.06
C ASN A 219 1.25 -22.14 -5.56
#